data_AF-A0A3G2R8W6-F1
#
_entry.id   AF-A0A3G2R8W6-F1
#
_cell.length_a   1.000
_cell.length_b   1.000
_cell.length_c   1.000
_cell.angle_alpha   90.00
_cell.angle_beta   90.00
_cell.angle_gamma   90.00
#
_symmetry.space_group_name_H-M   'P 1'
#
loop_
_entity.id
_entity.type
_entity.pdbx_description
1 polymer ?
#
loop_
_entity_poly.entity_id
_entity_poly.type
_entity_poly.pdbx_seq_one_letter_code
_entity_poly.pdbx_strand_id
1 'polypeptide(L)'
;MNKVPGIFMANTGDNVISSIFLFFEEVIMKKSYLKQIILITDGCSNVGGDPSNAAAFCHERGIIVNTIGICKQGSAGAREVESIARAGGGEFQIVELQELSESVTMVTHKSTLNTIRSLVSRELEKSFGKGLQDLAPEKRDDVVKIIEKMEDDIPLKCLILLDTSGSMAEKLPAAKDSAVNLVKSLSVRKSGGLVAVVTFPGPSGRFTCLESDFTNDEKQLNTMILKPSAGGATPTAYALKDAAGLFEKESLAWEGEYVV
;
A
#
# COMPACT_ATOMS: atom_id res chain seq x y z
N MET A 1 -0.85 -11.98 33.50
CA MET A 1 -2.05 -11.14 33.31
C MET A 1 -1.59 -9.72 32.99
N ASN A 2 -1.30 -9.41 31.73
CA ASN A 2 -0.97 -8.06 31.31
C ASN A 2 -2.26 -7.36 30.88
N LYS A 3 -2.68 -6.36 31.65
CA LYS A 3 -3.80 -5.48 31.32
C LYS A 3 -3.42 -4.70 30.06
N VAL A 4 -4.15 -4.93 28.97
CA VAL A 4 -4.16 -4.04 27.80
C VAL A 4 -4.78 -2.71 28.25
N PRO A 5 -4.16 -1.54 27.97
CA PRO A 5 -4.68 -0.26 28.46
C PRO A 5 -5.97 0.10 27.73
N GLY A 6 -7.06 0.22 28.48
CA GLY A 6 -8.27 1.01 28.19
C GLY A 6 -8.74 1.06 26.74
N ILE A 7 -9.46 0.02 26.28
CA ILE A 7 -10.19 0.07 25.02
C ILE A 7 -11.67 -0.11 25.32
N PHE A 8 -12.48 0.84 24.84
CA PHE A 8 -13.93 0.94 25.01
C PHE A 8 -14.60 -0.43 24.98
N MET A 9 -15.14 -0.89 26.11
CA MET A 9 -16.23 -1.85 26.08
C MET A 9 -17.44 -1.12 25.49
N ALA A 10 -17.59 -1.21 24.17
CA ALA A 10 -18.85 -0.93 23.51
C ALA A 10 -19.86 -1.97 24.03
N ASN A 11 -20.52 -1.64 25.14
CA ASN A 11 -21.68 -2.35 25.67
C ASN A 11 -22.89 -1.99 24.78
N THR A 12 -22.78 -2.22 23.47
CA THR A 12 -23.76 -1.73 22.48
C THR A 12 -24.93 -2.66 22.28
N GLY A 13 -24.91 -3.90 22.82
CA GLY A 13 -25.95 -4.89 22.54
C GLY A 13 -26.11 -5.23 21.06
N ASP A 14 -25.21 -4.73 20.20
CA ASP A 14 -25.26 -4.87 18.75
C ASP A 14 -24.18 -5.85 18.29
N ASN A 15 -24.62 -7.07 17.98
CA ASN A 15 -23.74 -8.17 17.56
C ASN A 15 -22.88 -7.81 16.34
N VAL A 16 -23.32 -6.87 15.49
CA VAL A 16 -22.58 -6.40 14.31
C VAL A 16 -21.33 -5.63 14.73
N ILE A 17 -21.48 -4.63 15.60
CA ILE A 17 -20.37 -3.80 16.08
C ILE A 17 -19.38 -4.65 16.89
N SER A 18 -19.88 -5.53 17.75
CA SER A 18 -19.02 -6.42 18.55
C SER A 18 -18.22 -7.38 17.66
N SER A 19 -18.82 -7.93 16.60
CA SER A 19 -18.12 -8.82 15.66
C SER A 19 -17.03 -8.10 14.89
N ILE A 20 -17.30 -6.90 14.36
CA ILE A 20 -16.29 -6.08 13.67
C ILE A 20 -15.12 -5.76 14.61
N PHE A 21 -15.43 -5.39 15.86
CA PHE A 21 -14.40 -5.08 16.84
C PHE A 21 -13.51 -6.29 17.16
N LEU A 22 -14.09 -7.47 17.38
CA LEU A 22 -13.34 -8.70 17.61
C LEU A 22 -12.47 -9.09 16.41
N PHE A 23 -12.98 -8.91 15.19
CA PHE A 23 -12.20 -9.13 13.97
C PHE A 23 -10.98 -8.22 13.90
N PHE A 24 -11.13 -6.93 14.22
CA PHE A 24 -10.00 -6.00 14.24
C PHE A 24 -9.00 -6.30 15.35
N GLU A 25 -9.47 -6.63 16.55
CA GLU A 25 -8.59 -7.10 17.63
C GLU A 25 -7.79 -8.32 17.17
N GLU A 26 -8.41 -9.27 16.47
CA GLU A 26 -7.69 -10.41 15.91
C GLU A 26 -6.62 -10.00 14.89
N VAL A 27 -6.92 -9.07 13.98
CA VAL A 27 -5.97 -8.54 12.98
C VAL A 27 -4.78 -7.85 13.65
N ILE A 28 -5.07 -6.99 14.64
CA ILE A 28 -4.07 -6.21 15.38
C ILE A 28 -3.23 -7.15 16.26
N MET A 29 -3.87 -8.06 17.01
CA MET A 29 -3.20 -9.04 17.86
C MET A 29 -2.32 -10.01 17.08
N LYS A 30 -2.73 -10.41 15.87
CA LYS A 30 -1.91 -11.24 14.98
C LYS A 30 -0.76 -10.47 14.32
N LYS A 31 -0.65 -9.15 14.55
CA LYS A 31 0.32 -8.26 13.87
C LYS A 31 0.31 -8.44 12.35
N SER A 32 -0.87 -8.65 11.77
CA SER A 32 -0.98 -8.79 10.33
C SER A 32 -0.84 -7.42 9.70
N TYR A 33 0.25 -7.19 8.98
CA TYR A 33 0.43 -5.95 8.22
C TYR A 33 -0.55 -5.89 7.05
N LEU A 34 -1.15 -4.73 6.82
CA LEU A 34 -1.69 -4.40 5.50
C LEU A 34 -0.51 -4.29 4.53
N LYS A 35 -0.57 -5.01 3.42
CA LYS A 35 0.51 -5.04 2.43
C LYS A 35 0.13 -4.17 1.23
N GLN A 36 0.95 -3.19 0.90
CA GLN A 36 0.70 -2.29 -0.21
C GLN A 36 1.96 -2.05 -1.04
N ILE A 37 1.81 -2.01 -2.37
CA ILE A 37 2.79 -1.49 -3.30
C ILE A 37 2.30 -0.12 -3.77
N ILE A 38 3.18 0.86 -3.81
CA ILE A 38 2.92 2.17 -4.42
C ILE A 38 3.86 2.31 -5.61
N LEU A 39 3.30 2.11 -6.80
CA LEU A 39 4.01 2.28 -8.08
C LEU A 39 3.99 3.76 -8.48
N ILE A 40 5.16 4.37 -8.63
CA ILE A 40 5.32 5.74 -9.13
C ILE A 40 5.98 5.64 -10.50
N THR A 41 5.24 5.98 -11.57
CA THR A 41 5.68 5.80 -12.97
C THR A 41 5.05 6.85 -13.87
N ASP A 42 5.60 7.09 -15.06
CA ASP A 42 4.91 7.82 -16.11
C ASP A 42 4.14 6.91 -17.09
N GLY A 43 4.15 5.59 -16.84
CA GLY A 43 3.51 4.55 -17.63
C GLY A 43 4.31 4.21 -18.89
N CYS A 44 3.62 3.69 -19.91
CA CYS A 44 4.22 3.29 -21.19
C CYS A 44 5.22 2.15 -21.05
N SER A 45 4.85 1.14 -20.26
CA SER A 45 5.59 -0.11 -20.12
C SER A 45 5.92 -0.67 -21.50
N ASN A 46 7.20 -0.86 -21.78
CA ASN A 46 7.70 -1.16 -23.12
C ASN A 46 8.53 -2.44 -23.18
N VAL A 47 8.77 -3.08 -22.02
CA VAL A 47 9.53 -4.33 -21.92
C VAL A 47 8.80 -5.31 -21.02
N GLY A 48 8.33 -6.39 -21.64
CA GLY A 48 8.00 -7.64 -20.97
C GLY A 48 6.71 -7.66 -20.15
N GLY A 49 5.88 -8.67 -20.43
CA GLY A 49 4.67 -8.97 -19.67
C GLY A 49 3.58 -7.90 -19.77
N ASP A 50 2.46 -8.18 -19.10
CA ASP A 50 1.35 -7.24 -18.91
C ASP A 50 1.37 -6.75 -17.46
N PRO A 51 1.60 -5.46 -17.20
CA PRO A 51 1.62 -4.88 -15.86
C PRO A 51 0.32 -5.11 -15.07
N SER A 52 -0.84 -5.10 -15.73
CA SER A 52 -2.13 -5.30 -15.07
C SER A 52 -2.28 -6.75 -14.59
N ASN A 53 -1.81 -7.73 -15.37
CA ASN A 53 -1.77 -9.12 -14.93
C ASN A 53 -0.80 -9.32 -13.75
N ALA A 54 0.33 -8.60 -13.73
CA ALA A 54 1.25 -8.63 -12.59
C ALA A 54 0.64 -7.99 -11.33
N ALA A 55 -0.15 -6.92 -11.47
CA ALA A 55 -0.87 -6.32 -10.35
C ALA A 55 -1.97 -7.24 -9.80
N ALA A 56 -2.73 -7.92 -10.68
CA ALA A 56 -3.69 -8.94 -10.27
C ALA A 56 -3.02 -10.07 -9.47
N PHE A 57 -1.85 -10.52 -9.91
CA PHE A 57 -1.05 -11.52 -9.20
C PHE A 57 -0.64 -11.05 -7.78
N CYS A 58 -0.33 -9.77 -7.59
CA CYS A 58 -0.10 -9.18 -6.27
C CYS A 58 -1.38 -9.19 -5.43
N HIS A 59 -2.52 -8.81 -6.01
CA HIS A 59 -3.81 -8.74 -5.32
C HIS A 59 -4.26 -10.10 -4.79
N GLU A 60 -4.10 -11.16 -5.58
CA GLU A 60 -4.38 -12.55 -5.18
C GLU A 60 -3.60 -12.99 -3.93
N ARG A 61 -2.47 -12.33 -3.64
CA ARG A 61 -1.61 -12.57 -2.46
C ARG A 61 -1.89 -11.62 -1.29
N GLY A 62 -2.97 -10.84 -1.38
CA GLY A 62 -3.33 -9.85 -0.37
C GLY A 62 -2.43 -8.62 -0.36
N ILE A 63 -1.77 -8.31 -1.49
CA ILE A 63 -0.96 -7.10 -1.67
C ILE A 63 -1.74 -6.14 -2.57
N ILE A 64 -2.13 -5.00 -2.02
CA ILE A 64 -2.83 -3.96 -2.80
C ILE A 64 -1.81 -3.18 -3.63
N VAL A 65 -2.08 -2.96 -4.92
CA VAL A 65 -1.21 -2.15 -5.78
C VAL A 65 -1.87 -0.82 -6.06
N ASN A 66 -1.30 0.24 -5.51
CA ASN A 66 -1.63 1.62 -5.80
C ASN A 66 -0.69 2.16 -6.86
N THR A 67 -1.15 3.12 -7.65
CA THR A 67 -0.35 3.68 -8.74
C THR A 67 -0.44 5.20 -8.80
N ILE A 68 0.67 5.83 -9.15
CA ILE A 68 0.77 7.28 -9.24
C ILE A 68 1.45 7.60 -10.56
N GLY A 69 0.64 8.11 -11.48
CA GLY A 69 1.03 8.41 -12.85
C GLY A 69 1.52 9.84 -13.00
N ILE A 70 2.79 10.03 -13.37
CA ILE A 70 3.35 11.35 -13.71
C ILE A 70 3.23 11.55 -15.22
N CYS A 71 2.01 11.78 -15.69
CA CYS A 71 1.70 11.86 -17.10
C CYS A 71 0.46 12.73 -17.35
N LYS A 72 0.26 13.11 -18.62
CA LYS A 72 -0.93 13.87 -19.02
C LYS A 72 -2.18 13.00 -18.89
N GLN A 73 -3.24 13.58 -18.36
CA GLN A 73 -4.57 12.96 -18.32
C GLN A 73 -5.01 12.47 -19.70
N GLY A 74 -5.62 11.28 -19.76
CA GLY A 74 -6.10 10.65 -21.00
C GLY A 74 -4.99 10.08 -21.91
N SER A 75 -3.72 10.17 -21.53
CA SER A 75 -2.61 9.54 -22.27
C SER A 75 -2.67 8.00 -22.20
N ALA A 76 -1.87 7.33 -23.04
CA ALA A 76 -1.71 5.87 -22.94
C ALA A 76 -1.12 5.46 -21.58
N GLY A 77 -0.12 6.20 -21.08
CA GLY A 77 0.45 5.98 -19.74
C GLY A 77 -0.60 6.12 -18.63
N ALA A 78 -1.47 7.13 -18.70
CA ALA A 78 -2.54 7.30 -17.70
C ALA A 78 -3.50 6.10 -17.67
N ARG A 79 -3.88 5.56 -18.84
CA ARG A 79 -4.74 4.38 -18.94
C ARG A 79 -4.07 3.12 -18.41
N GLU A 80 -2.77 2.96 -18.67
CA GLU A 80 -1.98 1.85 -18.13
C GLU A 80 -1.91 1.90 -16.60
N VAL A 81 -1.56 3.06 -16.04
CA VAL A 81 -1.52 3.32 -14.59
C VAL A 81 -2.87 3.00 -13.94
N GLU A 82 -3.97 3.52 -14.49
CA GLU A 82 -5.31 3.21 -14.00
C GLU A 82 -5.63 1.70 -14.06
N SER A 83 -5.27 1.04 -15.16
CA SER A 83 -5.53 -0.40 -15.33
C SER A 83 -4.76 -1.23 -14.30
N ILE A 84 -3.51 -0.87 -14.00
CA ILE A 84 -2.68 -1.54 -13.00
C ILE A 84 -3.32 -1.41 -11.61
N ALA A 85 -3.70 -0.21 -11.18
CA ALA A 85 -4.32 -0.01 -9.86
C ALA A 85 -5.62 -0.81 -9.72
N ARG A 86 -6.49 -0.75 -10.74
CA ARG A 86 -7.75 -1.49 -10.74
C ARG A 86 -7.53 -2.99 -10.63
N ALA A 87 -6.58 -3.54 -11.39
CA ALA A 87 -6.23 -4.96 -11.32
C ALA A 87 -5.59 -5.34 -9.97
N GLY A 88 -4.84 -4.42 -9.37
CA GLY A 88 -4.24 -4.57 -8.04
C GLY A 88 -5.19 -4.35 -6.86
N GLY A 89 -6.45 -4.03 -7.11
CA GLY A 89 -7.45 -3.68 -6.09
C GLY A 89 -7.14 -2.40 -5.31
N GLY A 90 -6.31 -1.52 -5.89
CA GLY A 90 -5.87 -0.27 -5.28
C GLY A 90 -6.44 0.97 -5.95
N GLU A 91 -5.89 2.11 -5.55
CA GLU A 91 -6.24 3.44 -6.02
C GLU A 91 -5.18 3.98 -6.99
N PHE A 92 -5.62 4.85 -7.90
CA PHE A 92 -4.71 5.57 -8.78
C PHE A 92 -4.88 7.08 -8.67
N GLN A 93 -3.80 7.80 -8.93
CA GLN A 93 -3.83 9.24 -9.15
C GLN A 93 -2.94 9.57 -10.35
N ILE A 94 -3.44 10.41 -11.24
CA ILE A 94 -2.67 10.97 -12.34
C ILE A 94 -2.37 12.42 -11.98
N VAL A 95 -1.10 12.79 -11.99
CA VAL A 95 -0.67 14.15 -11.68
C VAL A 95 0.17 14.72 -12.81
N GLU A 96 0.06 16.03 -12.95
CA GLU A 96 1.05 16.82 -13.66
C GLU A 96 2.15 17.22 -12.66
N LEU A 97 3.36 17.53 -13.15
CA LEU A 97 4.61 17.67 -12.37
C LEU A 97 4.53 18.54 -11.09
N GLN A 98 3.51 19.38 -10.95
CA GLN A 98 3.37 20.40 -9.91
C GLN A 98 2.62 19.93 -8.64
N GLU A 99 1.99 18.74 -8.62
CA GLU A 99 1.05 18.33 -7.55
C GLU A 99 1.30 16.92 -6.96
N LEU A 100 2.50 16.37 -7.10
CA LEU A 100 2.76 14.96 -6.80
C LEU A 100 2.82 14.61 -5.31
N SER A 101 3.31 15.51 -4.44
CA SER A 101 3.57 15.18 -3.03
C SER A 101 2.29 14.95 -2.20
N GLU A 102 1.25 15.74 -2.43
CA GLU A 102 -0.04 15.58 -1.75
C GLU A 102 -0.78 14.33 -2.25
N SER A 103 -0.58 14.00 -3.53
CA SER A 103 -1.22 12.90 -4.21
C SER A 103 -0.81 11.53 -3.67
N VAL A 104 0.48 11.31 -3.37
CA VAL A 104 0.96 10.01 -2.85
C VAL A 104 0.35 9.69 -1.49
N THR A 105 0.38 10.65 -0.58
CA THR A 105 -0.18 10.50 0.77
C THR A 105 -1.69 10.26 0.71
N MET A 106 -2.40 11.01 -0.15
CA MET A 106 -3.85 10.84 -0.34
C MET A 106 -4.22 9.47 -0.90
N VAL A 107 -3.51 8.98 -1.92
CA VAL A 107 -3.72 7.65 -2.51
C VAL A 107 -3.51 6.56 -1.48
N THR A 108 -2.45 6.68 -0.68
CA THR A 108 -2.13 5.71 0.38
C THR A 108 -3.23 5.65 1.45
N HIS A 109 -3.69 6.81 1.90
CA HIS A 109 -4.78 6.94 2.88
C HIS A 109 -6.08 6.35 2.33
N LYS A 110 -6.50 6.77 1.13
CA LYS A 110 -7.71 6.28 0.47
C LYS A 110 -7.67 4.76 0.25
N SER A 111 -6.54 4.24 -0.20
CA SER A 111 -6.31 2.80 -0.37
C SER A 111 -6.45 2.05 0.94
N THR A 112 -5.86 2.57 2.02
CA THR A 112 -5.90 1.93 3.35
C THR A 112 -7.34 1.88 3.88
N LEU A 113 -8.07 3.00 3.82
CA LEU A 113 -9.49 3.04 4.18
C LEU A 113 -10.32 2.04 3.36
N ASN A 114 -10.14 1.99 2.04
CA ASN A 114 -10.91 1.09 1.19
C ASN A 114 -10.54 -0.38 1.41
N THR A 115 -9.27 -0.67 1.72
CA THR A 115 -8.82 -2.01 2.12
C THR A 115 -9.51 -2.44 3.41
N ILE A 116 -9.51 -1.56 4.42
CA ILE A 116 -10.16 -1.84 5.72
C ILE A 116 -11.67 -2.00 5.54
N ARG A 117 -12.33 -1.13 4.77
CA ARG A 117 -13.75 -1.27 4.42
C ARG A 117 -14.05 -2.60 3.75
N SER A 118 -13.20 -3.03 2.83
CA SER A 118 -13.36 -4.31 2.13
C SER A 118 -13.22 -5.50 3.07
N LEU A 119 -12.26 -5.45 4.00
CA LEU A 119 -12.11 -6.48 5.04
C LEU A 119 -13.33 -6.54 5.95
N VAL A 120 -13.84 -5.39 6.40
CA VAL A 120 -15.06 -5.31 7.22
C VAL A 120 -16.27 -5.83 6.45
N SER A 121 -16.45 -5.44 5.19
CA SER A 121 -17.58 -5.92 4.39
C SER A 121 -17.55 -7.44 4.23
N ARG A 122 -16.37 -8.03 4.00
CA ARG A 122 -16.21 -9.49 3.90
C ARG A 122 -16.53 -10.19 5.23
N GLU A 123 -16.10 -9.61 6.35
CA GLU A 123 -16.43 -10.17 7.66
C GLU A 123 -17.93 -10.09 7.95
N LEU A 124 -18.58 -8.98 7.58
CA LEU A 124 -20.03 -8.83 7.69
C LEU A 124 -20.80 -9.82 6.82
N GLU A 125 -20.35 -10.03 5.57
CA GLU A 125 -20.94 -11.01 4.67
C GLU A 125 -20.80 -12.43 5.24
N LYS A 126 -19.64 -12.76 5.79
CA LYS A 126 -19.36 -14.07 6.38
C LYS A 126 -20.16 -14.33 7.66
N SER A 127 -20.24 -13.34 8.56
CA SER A 127 -20.84 -13.50 9.88
C SER A 127 -22.35 -13.23 9.91
N PHE A 128 -22.86 -12.42 8.97
CA PHE A 128 -24.26 -11.97 8.96
C PHE A 128 -24.95 -12.05 7.58
N GLY A 129 -24.26 -12.46 6.51
CA GLY A 129 -24.83 -12.56 5.16
C GLY A 129 -25.16 -11.20 4.54
N LYS A 130 -24.55 -10.11 5.01
CA LYS A 130 -24.83 -8.73 4.59
C LYS A 130 -23.53 -7.97 4.36
N GLY A 131 -23.48 -7.13 3.32
CA GLY A 131 -22.40 -6.17 3.13
C GLY A 131 -22.59 -4.91 3.97
N LEU A 132 -21.55 -4.07 4.01
CA LEU A 132 -21.60 -2.77 4.71
C LEU A 132 -22.74 -1.88 4.17
N GLN A 133 -22.99 -1.94 2.86
CA GLN A 133 -24.09 -1.24 2.19
C GLN A 133 -25.49 -1.74 2.56
N ASP A 134 -25.63 -2.95 3.11
CA ASP A 134 -26.93 -3.50 3.49
C ASP A 134 -27.34 -3.14 4.93
N LEU A 135 -26.45 -2.49 5.67
CA LEU A 135 -26.74 -1.97 7.00
C LEU A 135 -27.65 -0.75 6.93
N ALA A 136 -28.48 -0.57 7.98
CA ALA A 136 -29.26 0.65 8.18
C ALA A 136 -28.32 1.87 8.26
N PRO A 137 -28.73 3.07 7.80
CA PRO A 137 -27.86 4.25 7.73
C PRO A 137 -27.14 4.57 9.05
N GLU A 138 -27.87 4.57 10.16
CA GLU A 138 -27.32 4.86 11.50
C GLU A 138 -26.20 3.88 11.89
N LYS A 139 -26.42 2.58 11.64
CA LYS A 139 -25.43 1.54 11.94
C LYS A 139 -24.23 1.61 11.00
N ARG A 140 -24.47 1.93 9.72
CA ARG A 140 -23.39 2.12 8.74
C ARG A 140 -22.46 3.25 9.16
N ASP A 141 -23.02 4.37 9.63
CA ASP A 141 -22.24 5.51 10.11
C ASP A 141 -21.36 5.14 11.31
N ASP A 142 -21.89 4.35 12.25
CA ASP A 142 -21.10 3.86 13.38
C ASP A 142 -19.97 2.91 12.96
N VAL A 143 -20.23 2.03 11.99
CA VAL A 143 -19.19 1.17 11.43
C VAL A 143 -18.11 1.97 10.69
N VAL A 144 -18.49 3.01 9.94
CA VAL A 144 -17.54 3.89 9.25
C VAL A 144 -16.63 4.62 10.24
N LYS A 145 -17.17 5.14 11.35
CA LYS A 145 -16.36 5.78 12.41
C LYS A 145 -15.35 4.81 13.04
N ILE A 146 -15.74 3.53 13.22
CA ILE A 146 -14.82 2.51 13.72
C ILE A 146 -13.69 2.28 12.72
N ILE A 147 -14.02 2.15 11.43
CA ILE A 147 -13.04 1.97 10.35
C ILE A 147 -12.02 3.11 10.32
N GLU A 148 -12.48 4.36 10.40
CA GLU A 148 -11.61 5.55 10.42
C GLU A 148 -10.67 5.55 11.63
N LYS A 149 -11.14 5.12 12.80
CA LYS A 149 -10.29 4.98 13.98
C LYS A 149 -9.24 3.88 13.81
N MET A 150 -9.63 2.75 13.21
CA MET A 150 -8.75 1.58 13.04
C MET A 150 -7.66 1.80 12.00
N GLU A 151 -7.87 2.73 11.06
CA GLU A 151 -6.86 3.06 10.05
C GLU A 151 -5.49 3.40 10.67
N ASP A 152 -5.48 4.18 11.76
CA ASP A 152 -4.26 4.60 12.45
C ASP A 152 -3.62 3.46 13.27
N ASP A 153 -4.42 2.47 13.68
CA ASP A 153 -4.03 1.40 14.61
C ASP A 153 -3.55 0.12 13.89
N ILE A 154 -3.87 -0.05 12.61
CA ILE A 154 -3.44 -1.21 11.83
C ILE A 154 -2.04 -0.98 11.24
N PRO A 155 -1.06 -1.88 11.50
CA PRO A 155 0.29 -1.73 11.01
C PRO A 155 0.34 -1.88 9.49
N LEU A 156 1.10 -1.00 8.82
CA LEU A 156 1.24 -0.98 7.36
C LEU A 156 2.62 -1.45 6.93
N LYS A 157 2.68 -2.29 5.91
CA LYS A 157 3.89 -2.69 5.21
C LYS A 157 3.79 -2.22 3.76
N CYS A 158 4.59 -1.22 3.42
CA CYS A 158 4.50 -0.49 2.16
C CYS A 158 5.78 -0.66 1.35
N LEU A 159 5.66 -0.98 0.07
CA LEU A 159 6.78 -1.00 -0.86
C LEU A 159 6.61 0.13 -1.87
N ILE A 160 7.56 1.05 -1.90
CA ILE A 160 7.63 2.11 -2.92
C ILE A 160 8.36 1.53 -4.12
N LEU A 161 7.65 1.42 -5.25
CA LEU A 161 8.18 0.93 -6.51
C LEU A 161 8.35 2.13 -7.46
N LEU A 162 9.58 2.61 -7.58
CA LEU A 162 9.90 3.86 -8.26
C LEU A 162 10.46 3.60 -9.67
N ASP A 163 9.80 4.17 -10.67
CA ASP A 163 10.27 4.19 -12.04
C ASP A 163 11.43 5.17 -12.20
N THR A 164 12.56 4.64 -12.65
CA THR A 164 13.78 5.38 -12.96
C THR A 164 14.18 5.17 -14.43
N SER A 165 13.23 4.87 -15.31
CA SER A 165 13.46 4.74 -16.75
C SER A 165 13.87 6.08 -17.39
N GLY A 166 14.31 6.05 -18.65
CA GLY A 166 14.76 7.25 -19.35
C GLY A 166 13.70 8.35 -19.48
N SER A 167 12.42 7.99 -19.63
CA SER A 167 11.30 8.95 -19.73
C SER A 167 11.04 9.70 -18.42
N MET A 168 11.52 9.15 -17.30
CA MET A 168 11.41 9.76 -15.98
C MET A 168 12.48 10.82 -15.71
N ALA A 169 13.43 11.10 -16.61
CA ALA A 169 14.54 12.03 -16.34
C ALA A 169 14.13 13.39 -15.77
N GLU A 170 13.10 14.01 -16.34
CA GLU A 170 12.58 15.32 -15.87
C GLU A 170 11.56 15.19 -14.72
N LYS A 171 11.02 13.99 -14.49
CA LYS A 171 9.93 13.70 -13.53
C LYS A 171 10.42 13.10 -12.23
N LEU A 172 11.59 12.46 -12.28
CA LEU A 172 12.21 11.73 -11.18
C LEU A 172 12.46 12.61 -9.95
N PRO A 173 12.88 13.89 -10.05
CA PRO A 173 13.01 14.76 -8.88
C PRO A 173 11.70 14.87 -8.09
N ALA A 174 10.58 15.16 -8.78
CA ALA A 174 9.27 15.24 -8.15
C ALA A 174 8.85 13.88 -7.56
N ALA A 175 9.10 12.79 -8.29
CA ALA A 175 8.80 11.43 -7.85
C ALA A 175 9.50 11.07 -6.54
N LYS A 176 10.79 11.42 -6.43
CA LYS A 176 11.59 11.23 -5.22
C LYS A 176 11.10 12.07 -4.06
N ASP A 177 10.83 13.36 -4.27
CA ASP A 177 10.31 14.25 -3.22
C ASP A 177 9.00 13.73 -2.65
N SER A 178 8.16 13.18 -3.51
CA SER A 178 6.86 12.63 -3.13
C SER A 178 6.99 11.30 -2.38
N ALA A 179 7.92 10.44 -2.79
CA ALA A 179 8.28 9.24 -2.05
C ALA A 179 8.86 9.56 -0.65
N VAL A 180 9.72 10.59 -0.53
CA VAL A 180 10.24 11.07 0.77
C VAL A 180 9.10 11.58 1.66
N ASN A 181 8.15 12.34 1.11
CA ASN A 181 7.01 12.83 1.87
C ASN A 181 6.07 11.70 2.33
N LEU A 182 5.90 10.66 1.49
CA LEU A 182 5.20 9.45 1.90
C LEU A 182 5.89 8.78 3.09
N VAL A 183 7.21 8.55 3.03
CA VAL A 183 7.95 7.96 4.15
C VAL A 183 7.70 8.74 5.44
N LYS A 184 7.81 10.07 5.39
CA LYS A 184 7.49 10.94 6.54
C LYS A 184 6.06 10.73 7.05
N SER A 185 5.08 10.70 6.15
CA SER A 185 3.68 10.49 6.53
C SER A 185 3.45 9.14 7.21
N LEU A 186 4.15 8.09 6.76
CA LEU A 186 4.06 6.75 7.33
C LEU A 186 4.78 6.63 8.67
N SER A 187 5.89 7.35 8.86
CA SER A 187 6.65 7.39 10.14
C SER A 187 5.84 8.00 11.29
N VAL A 188 4.86 8.85 11.01
CA VAL A 188 4.06 9.55 12.04
C VAL A 188 2.87 8.71 12.54
N ARG A 189 2.54 7.58 11.87
CA ARG A 189 1.41 6.73 12.25
C ARG A 189 1.67 6.04 13.60
N LYS A 190 0.63 5.94 14.43
CA LYS A 190 0.70 5.33 15.78
C LYS A 190 1.11 3.86 15.76
N SER A 191 0.58 3.10 14.79
CA SER A 191 0.86 1.68 14.61
C SER A 191 2.26 1.38 14.06
N GLY A 192 3.00 2.42 13.63
CA GLY A 192 4.23 2.27 12.89
C GLY A 192 4.00 1.73 11.47
N GLY A 193 5.05 1.77 10.67
CA GLY A 193 5.05 1.23 9.31
C GLY A 193 6.42 0.72 8.91
N LEU A 194 6.44 -0.31 8.09
CA LEU A 194 7.66 -0.78 7.43
C LEU A 194 7.60 -0.34 5.97
N VAL A 195 8.66 0.31 5.51
CA VAL A 195 8.78 0.76 4.13
C VAL A 195 9.97 0.08 3.47
N ALA A 196 9.78 -0.44 2.27
CA ALA A 196 10.83 -0.87 1.37
C ALA A 196 10.86 0.03 0.13
N VAL A 197 12.03 0.12 -0.51
CA VAL A 197 12.21 0.94 -1.73
C VAL A 197 12.87 0.08 -2.81
N VAL A 198 12.16 -0.05 -3.93
CA VAL A 198 12.63 -0.74 -5.12
C VAL A 198 12.57 0.22 -6.29
N THR A 199 13.59 0.20 -7.14
CA THR A 199 13.63 0.97 -8.39
C THR A 199 13.63 0.04 -9.59
N PHE A 200 13.12 0.54 -10.72
CA PHE A 200 13.21 -0.15 -12.00
C PHE A 200 13.41 0.86 -13.13
N PRO A 201 14.25 0.56 -14.13
CA PRO A 201 14.99 -0.68 -14.30
C PRO A 201 16.19 -0.79 -13.35
N GLY A 202 16.65 -2.02 -13.11
CA GLY A 202 17.84 -2.28 -12.31
C GLY A 202 19.16 -2.08 -13.08
N PRO A 203 20.30 -1.96 -12.37
CA PRO A 203 21.60 -1.82 -13.00
C PRO A 203 22.01 -3.11 -13.72
N SER A 204 22.88 -2.97 -14.73
CA SER A 204 23.51 -4.10 -15.43
C SER A 204 22.52 -5.13 -16.02
N GLY A 205 21.40 -4.66 -16.55
CA GLY A 205 20.41 -5.51 -17.23
C GLY A 205 19.45 -6.26 -16.31
N ARG A 206 19.44 -5.96 -15.00
CA ARG A 206 18.42 -6.45 -14.07
C ARG A 206 17.11 -5.70 -14.27
N PHE A 207 15.98 -6.37 -13.99
CA PHE A 207 14.67 -5.71 -14.06
C PHE A 207 14.45 -4.73 -12.91
N THR A 208 14.99 -5.02 -11.73
CA THR A 208 14.81 -4.21 -10.52
C THR A 208 16.11 -4.02 -9.73
N CYS A 209 16.13 -3.02 -8.85
CA CYS A 209 17.13 -2.81 -7.83
C CYS A 209 16.45 -2.60 -6.47
N LEU A 210 16.84 -3.39 -5.47
CA LEU A 210 16.41 -3.20 -4.09
C LEU A 210 17.30 -2.14 -3.44
N GLU A 211 16.77 -0.93 -3.27
CA GLU A 211 17.50 0.19 -2.66
C GLU A 211 17.47 0.10 -1.12
N SER A 212 16.34 -0.34 -0.57
CA SER A 212 16.18 -0.61 0.86
C SER A 212 15.18 -1.74 1.08
N ASP A 213 15.53 -2.68 1.95
CA ASP A 213 14.58 -3.64 2.50
C ASP A 213 13.62 -2.96 3.49
N PHE A 214 12.59 -3.67 3.92
CA PHE A 214 11.59 -3.19 4.87
C PHE A 214 12.23 -2.68 6.16
N THR A 215 12.08 -1.39 6.42
CA THR A 215 12.63 -0.71 7.59
C THR A 215 11.70 0.41 8.04
N ASN A 216 11.87 0.88 9.27
CA ASN A 216 11.27 2.11 9.79
C ASN A 216 12.31 3.25 9.94
N ASP A 217 13.54 3.06 9.44
CA ASP A 217 14.58 4.09 9.44
C ASP A 217 14.32 5.11 8.31
N GLU A 218 13.63 6.19 8.66
CA GLU A 218 13.35 7.31 7.76
C GLU A 218 14.62 7.89 7.13
N LYS A 219 15.73 8.01 7.86
CA LYS A 219 16.96 8.63 7.32
C LYS A 219 17.58 7.73 6.26
N GLN A 220 17.61 6.43 6.50
CA GLN A 220 18.04 5.44 5.53
C GLN A 220 17.16 5.51 4.28
N LEU A 221 15.84 5.44 4.44
CA LEU A 221 14.87 5.48 3.34
C LEU A 221 15.01 6.73 2.49
N ASN A 222 15.07 7.91 3.12
CA ASN A 222 15.25 9.18 2.42
C ASN A 222 16.56 9.20 1.61
N THR A 223 17.64 8.67 2.19
CA THR A 223 18.93 8.56 1.49
C THR A 223 18.85 7.63 0.29
N MET A 224 18.17 6.48 0.43
CA MET A 224 18.04 5.49 -0.65
C MET A 224 17.11 5.96 -1.77
N ILE A 225 16.04 6.70 -1.46
CA ILE A 225 15.13 7.28 -2.47
C ILE A 225 15.85 8.31 -3.34
N LEU A 226 16.78 9.08 -2.79
CA LEU A 226 17.44 10.18 -3.50
C LEU A 226 18.59 9.75 -4.43
N LYS A 227 19.18 8.56 -4.23
CA LYS A 227 20.33 8.05 -5.01
C LYS A 227 20.08 7.72 -6.49
N PRO A 228 18.97 7.07 -6.89
CA PRO A 228 18.80 6.53 -8.23
C PRO A 228 18.83 7.61 -9.30
N SER A 229 19.31 7.29 -10.51
CA SER A 229 19.30 8.22 -11.65
C SER A 229 18.46 7.63 -12.78
N ALA A 230 17.87 8.49 -13.61
CA ALA A 230 17.01 8.05 -14.70
C ALA A 230 17.83 7.42 -15.85
N GLY A 231 17.33 6.31 -16.39
CA GLY A 231 17.92 5.63 -17.54
C GLY A 231 17.33 4.25 -17.80
N GLY A 232 17.42 3.78 -19.04
CA GLY A 232 16.98 2.44 -19.43
C GLY A 232 15.48 2.33 -19.73
N ALA A 233 15.00 1.08 -19.82
CA ALA A 233 13.65 0.70 -20.21
C ALA A 233 12.68 0.61 -19.01
N THR A 234 11.40 0.29 -19.28
CA THR A 234 10.33 0.33 -18.27
C THR A 234 9.70 -1.07 -18.08
N PRO A 235 10.36 -2.00 -17.34
CA PRO A 235 9.90 -3.38 -17.14
C PRO A 235 8.87 -3.54 -16.01
N THR A 236 7.78 -2.78 -16.04
CA THR A 236 6.81 -2.66 -14.93
C THR A 236 6.21 -3.99 -14.47
N ALA A 237 5.88 -4.90 -15.40
CA ALA A 237 5.29 -6.19 -15.03
C ALA A 237 6.27 -7.08 -14.23
N TYR A 238 7.56 -7.07 -14.58
CA TYR A 238 8.57 -7.78 -13.82
C TYR A 238 8.83 -7.10 -12.48
N ALA A 239 8.83 -5.76 -12.46
CA ALA A 239 9.02 -4.99 -11.25
C ALA A 239 7.94 -5.28 -10.18
N LEU A 240 6.68 -5.39 -10.60
CA LEU A 240 5.58 -5.78 -9.71
C LEU A 240 5.72 -7.21 -9.17
N LYS A 241 6.16 -8.16 -10.01
CA LYS A 241 6.38 -9.56 -9.58
C LYS A 241 7.53 -9.67 -8.58
N ASP A 242 8.65 -8.99 -8.83
CA ASP A 242 9.78 -8.95 -7.92
C ASP A 242 9.39 -8.30 -6.58
N ALA A 243 8.61 -7.21 -6.62
CA ALA A 243 8.09 -6.53 -5.44
C ALA A 243 7.19 -7.46 -4.59
N ALA A 244 6.31 -8.24 -5.22
CA ALA A 244 5.47 -9.22 -4.52
C ALA A 244 6.31 -10.24 -3.73
N GLY A 245 7.42 -10.71 -4.31
CA GLY A 245 8.33 -11.66 -3.66
C GLY A 245 9.00 -11.12 -2.39
N LEU A 246 9.15 -9.80 -2.24
CA LEU A 246 9.71 -9.21 -1.02
C LEU A 246 8.76 -9.30 0.18
N PHE A 247 7.45 -9.28 -0.06
CA PHE A 247 6.47 -9.49 1.01
C PHE A 247 6.41 -10.93 1.49
N GLU A 248 6.86 -11.90 0.68
CA GLU A 248 6.84 -13.33 0.99
C GLU A 248 8.09 -13.77 1.77
N LYS A 249 9.27 -13.21 1.47
CA LYS A 249 10.55 -13.55 2.12
C LYS A 249 10.55 -13.38 3.64
N GLU A 250 9.78 -12.43 4.16
CA GLU A 250 9.73 -12.13 5.59
C GLU A 250 8.65 -12.92 6.34
N SER A 251 7.70 -13.54 5.64
CA SER A 251 6.65 -14.39 6.23
C SER A 251 7.20 -15.64 6.94
N LEU A 252 8.47 -15.98 6.67
CA LEU A 252 9.19 -17.12 7.25
C LEU A 252 10.07 -16.73 8.45
N ALA A 253 10.09 -15.47 8.87
CA ALA A 253 10.97 -14.97 9.95
C ALA A 253 10.28 -14.80 11.31
N TRP A 254 9.26 -15.62 11.62
CA TRP A 254 8.66 -15.67 12.95
C TRP A 254 8.52 -17.11 13.46
N GLU A 255 9.65 -17.71 13.83
CA GLU A 255 9.67 -18.70 14.91
C GLU A 255 10.08 -17.93 16.18
N GLY A 256 9.16 -17.86 17.13
CA GLY A 256 9.34 -17.07 18.34
C GLY A 256 10.44 -17.61 19.24
N GLU A 257 11.05 -16.70 20.00
CA GLU A 257 11.64 -17.05 21.29
C GLU A 257 11.08 -16.12 22.35
N TYR A 258 10.31 -16.72 23.27
CA TYR A 258 10.28 -16.26 24.65
C TYR A 258 11.55 -16.81 25.32
N VAL A 259 12.39 -15.93 25.84
CA VAL A 259 13.37 -16.33 26.85
C VAL A 259 13.07 -15.56 28.13
N VAL A 260 13.07 -16.37 29.20
CA VAL A 260 12.57 -16.25 30.57
C VAL A 260 13.00 -14.99 31.30
#